data_AF-A0A1W2GG05-F1
#
_entry.id   AF-A0A1W2GG05-F1
#
_cell.length_a   1.000
_cell.length_b   1.000
_cell.length_c   1.000
_cell.angle_alpha   90.00
_cell.angle_beta   90.00
_cell.angle_gamma   90.00
#
_symmetry.space_group_name_H-M   'P 1'
#
loop_
_entity.id
_entity.type
_entity.pdbx_description
1 polymer ?
#
loop_
_entity_poly.entity_id
_entity_poly.type
_entity_poly.pdbx_seq_one_letter_code
_entity_poly.pdbx_strand_id
1 'polypeptide(L)'
;MKELSKISVFTGILILVSYCLMEVFKFSFVHPAIYQILGFLWFLYTSIHITHLLVAKNPNIESAILPLVGLGLRFLVSLFTVMIYLIKFPENSALFVLNFMAAYLIYVVFEITALLSNLRRNSSQDQNT
;
A
#
# COMPACT_ATOMS: atom_id res chain seq x y z
N MET A 1 0.08 11.46 11.35
CA MET A 1 -0.82 12.19 10.42
C MET A 1 -0.17 12.56 9.09
N LYS A 2 1.08 13.09 9.06
CA LYS A 2 1.75 13.45 7.80
C LYS A 2 1.88 12.27 6.81
N GLU A 3 2.21 11.07 7.29
CA GLU A 3 2.32 9.87 6.43
C GLU A 3 0.98 9.42 5.83
N LEU A 4 -0.12 9.52 6.58
CA LEU A 4 -1.49 9.27 6.09
C LEU A 4 -1.90 10.21 4.95
N SER A 5 -1.48 11.47 5.04
CA SER A 5 -1.73 12.45 3.98
C SER A 5 -0.93 12.10 2.73
N LYS A 6 0.37 11.77 2.88
CA LYS A 6 1.23 11.39 1.75
C LYS A 6 0.68 10.17 1.01
N ILE A 7 0.25 9.13 1.71
CA ILE A 7 -0.28 7.92 1.05
C ILE A 7 -1.60 8.20 0.33
N SER A 8 -2.46 9.04 0.89
CA SER A 8 -3.73 9.41 0.25
C SER A 8 -3.51 10.23 -1.02
N VAL A 9 -2.56 11.19 -0.99
CA VAL A 9 -2.15 11.95 -2.18
C VAL A 9 -1.54 11.02 -3.23
N PHE A 10 -0.67 10.09 -2.81
CA PHE A 10 -0.07 9.10 -3.69
C PHE A 10 -1.13 8.22 -4.37
N THR A 11 -2.11 7.71 -3.61
CA THR A 11 -3.26 6.98 -4.16
C THR A 11 -4.05 7.83 -5.15
N GLY A 12 -4.29 9.11 -4.83
CA GLY A 12 -4.97 10.04 -5.75
C GLY A 12 -4.23 10.20 -7.08
N ILE A 13 -2.90 10.28 -7.04
CA ILE A 13 -2.06 10.31 -8.25
C ILE A 13 -2.21 9.02 -9.04
N LEU A 14 -2.18 7.86 -8.37
CA LEU A 14 -2.36 6.57 -9.05
C LEU A 14 -3.74 6.46 -9.70
N ILE A 15 -4.80 6.90 -9.03
CA ILE A 15 -6.15 6.96 -9.61
C ILE A 15 -6.17 7.85 -10.85
N LEU A 16 -5.57 9.03 -10.79
CA LEU A 16 -5.50 9.96 -11.93
C LEU A 16 -4.72 9.34 -13.10
N VAL A 17 -3.58 8.71 -12.83
CA VAL A 17 -2.79 7.99 -13.84
C VAL A 17 -3.62 6.87 -14.47
N SER A 18 -4.25 6.02 -13.65
CA SER A 18 -5.14 4.95 -14.15
C SER A 18 -6.28 5.48 -14.99
N TYR A 19 -6.91 6.59 -14.58
CA TYR A 19 -7.96 7.26 -15.34
C TYR A 19 -7.46 7.74 -16.72
N CYS A 20 -6.31 8.41 -16.77
CA CYS A 20 -5.71 8.83 -18.04
C CYS A 20 -5.40 7.62 -18.94
N LEU A 21 -4.81 6.54 -18.41
CA LEU A 21 -4.54 5.34 -19.19
C LEU A 21 -5.81 4.71 -19.77
N MET A 22 -6.90 4.68 -19.01
CA MET A 22 -8.15 4.06 -19.45
C MET A 22 -8.96 4.93 -20.42
N GLU A 23 -9.18 6.21 -20.08
CA GLU A 23 -10.12 7.04 -20.84
C GLU A 23 -9.45 7.81 -21.98
N VAL A 24 -8.22 8.29 -21.77
CA VAL A 24 -7.49 9.08 -22.77
C VAL A 24 -6.76 8.17 -23.75
N PHE A 25 -6.04 7.17 -23.23
CA PHE A 25 -5.21 6.27 -24.04
C PHE A 25 -5.89 4.95 -24.40
N LYS A 26 -7.05 4.62 -23.81
CA LYS A 26 -7.81 3.37 -24.05
C LYS A 26 -6.94 2.11 -23.93
N PHE A 27 -6.04 2.13 -22.96
CA PHE A 27 -5.03 1.09 -22.80
C PHE A 27 -5.65 -0.21 -22.25
N SER A 28 -5.62 -1.28 -23.04
CA SER A 28 -6.29 -2.55 -22.69
C SER A 28 -5.62 -3.34 -21.55
N PHE A 29 -4.43 -2.93 -21.10
CA PHE A 29 -3.70 -3.60 -20.02
C PHE A 29 -4.15 -3.17 -18.61
N VAL A 30 -5.03 -2.17 -18.49
CA VAL A 30 -5.58 -1.76 -17.19
C VAL A 30 -6.84 -2.56 -16.92
N HIS A 31 -6.84 -3.32 -15.83
CA HIS A 31 -8.01 -4.11 -15.45
C HIS A 31 -9.18 -3.18 -15.05
N PRO A 32 -10.45 -3.47 -15.42
CA PRO A 32 -11.60 -2.64 -15.05
C PRO A 32 -11.76 -2.44 -13.55
N ALA A 33 -11.30 -3.42 -12.76
CA ALA A 33 -11.32 -3.38 -11.30
C ALA A 33 -10.18 -2.55 -10.66
N ILE A 34 -9.40 -1.77 -11.43
CA ILE A 34 -8.23 -1.04 -10.92
C ILE A 34 -8.57 -0.10 -9.77
N TYR A 35 -9.74 0.56 -9.81
CA TYR A 35 -10.17 1.47 -8.75
C TYR A 35 -10.47 0.72 -7.45
N GLN A 36 -11.06 -0.48 -7.54
CA GLN A 36 -11.30 -1.36 -6.40
C GLN A 36 -9.98 -1.88 -5.83
N ILE A 37 -9.01 -2.23 -6.68
CA ILE A 37 -7.66 -2.63 -6.26
C ILE A 37 -6.99 -1.49 -5.48
N LEU A 38 -6.97 -0.28 -6.05
CA LEU A 38 -6.34 0.89 -5.42
C LEU A 38 -7.04 1.27 -4.12
N GLY A 39 -8.37 1.23 -4.08
CA GLY A 39 -9.16 1.50 -2.88
C GLY A 39 -8.91 0.48 -1.77
N PHE A 40 -8.86 -0.82 -2.11
CA PHE A 40 -8.53 -1.89 -1.19
C PHE A 40 -7.13 -1.73 -0.60
N LEU A 41 -6.12 -1.49 -1.44
CA LEU A 41 -4.75 -1.28 -1.00
C LEU A 41 -4.65 -0.03 -0.11
N TRP A 42 -5.24 1.10 -0.50
CA TRP A 42 -5.26 2.31 0.33
C TRP A 42 -5.90 2.07 1.70
N PHE A 43 -7.04 1.38 1.74
CA PHE A 43 -7.72 1.04 2.99
C PHE A 43 -6.83 0.19 3.90
N LEU A 44 -6.23 -0.86 3.34
CA LEU A 44 -5.39 -1.81 4.07
C LEU A 44 -4.09 -1.14 4.57
N TYR A 45 -3.52 -0.23 3.78
CA TYR A 45 -2.38 0.60 4.19
C TYR A 45 -2.74 1.54 5.33
N THR A 46 -3.83 2.27 5.19
CA THR A 46 -4.34 3.22 6.19
C THR A 46 -4.67 2.52 7.51
N SER A 47 -5.33 1.36 7.45
CA SER A 47 -5.72 0.57 8.63
C SER A 47 -4.52 0.21 9.51
N ILE A 48 -3.47 -0.37 8.92
CA ILE A 48 -2.26 -0.71 9.69
C ILE A 48 -1.56 0.53 10.24
N HIS A 49 -1.55 1.63 9.49
CA HIS A 49 -0.93 2.87 9.98
C HIS A 49 -1.70 3.46 11.17
N ILE A 50 -3.04 3.37 11.17
CA ILE A 50 -3.88 3.73 12.31
C ILE A 50 -3.59 2.81 13.50
N THR A 51 -3.51 1.49 13.28
CA THR A 51 -3.15 0.52 14.34
C THR A 51 -1.80 0.86 14.96
N HIS A 52 -0.80 1.20 14.14
CA HIS A 52 0.51 1.63 14.64
C HIS A 52 0.41 2.90 15.50
N LEU A 53 -0.37 3.91 15.08
CA LEU A 53 -0.57 5.14 15.86
C LEU A 53 -1.31 4.88 17.18
N LEU A 54 -2.23 3.92 17.23
CA LEU A 54 -2.93 3.53 18.45
C LEU A 54 -2.00 2.77 19.40
N VAL A 55 -1.21 1.84 18.87
CA VAL A 55 -0.28 1.03 19.65
C VAL A 55 0.89 1.86 20.17
N ALA A 56 1.40 2.82 19.40
CA ALA A 56 2.49 3.72 19.83
C ALA A 56 2.14 4.58 21.05
N LYS A 57 0.85 4.69 21.42
CA LYS A 57 0.43 5.36 22.66
C LYS A 57 0.60 4.48 23.91
N ASN A 58 0.88 3.19 23.75
CA ASN A 58 1.03 2.24 24.84
C ASN A 58 2.53 1.99 25.12
N PRO A 59 3.04 2.31 26.32
CA PRO A 59 4.46 2.21 26.65
C PRO A 59 4.97 0.76 26.79
N ASN A 60 4.07 -0.22 26.85
CA ASN A 60 4.41 -1.62 27.13
C ASN A 60 4.65 -2.48 25.88
N ILE A 61 4.62 -1.90 24.67
CA ILE A 61 4.73 -2.65 23.42
C ILE A 61 5.97 -2.20 22.66
N GLU A 62 6.87 -3.14 22.36
CA GLU A 62 8.04 -2.89 21.52
C GLU A 62 7.61 -2.41 20.12
N SER A 63 7.69 -1.10 19.90
CA SER A 63 7.21 -0.47 18.66
C SER A 63 7.98 -0.92 17.41
N ALA A 64 9.18 -1.47 17.56
CA ALA A 64 10.04 -1.89 16.45
C ALA A 64 9.53 -3.12 15.68
N ILE A 65 8.79 -4.02 16.33
CA ILE A 65 8.29 -5.26 15.70
C ILE A 65 6.98 -5.01 14.92
N LEU A 66 6.20 -4.00 15.33
CA LEU A 66 4.89 -3.71 14.73
C LEU A 66 4.90 -3.42 13.22
N PRO A 67 5.83 -2.61 12.68
CA PRO A 67 5.90 -2.37 11.25
C PRO A 67 6.15 -3.64 10.44
N LEU A 68 6.99 -4.55 10.96
CA LEU A 68 7.33 -5.80 10.29
C LEU A 68 6.14 -6.77 10.27
N VAL A 69 5.46 -6.93 11.41
CA VAL A 69 4.21 -7.72 11.50
C VAL A 69 3.13 -7.12 10.62
N GLY A 70 3.03 -5.79 10.59
CA GLY A 70 2.12 -5.07 9.71
C GLY A 70 2.37 -5.42 8.25
N LEU A 71 3.60 -5.29 7.76
CA LEU A 71 3.97 -5.63 6.39
C LEU A 71 3.63 -7.09 6.04
N GLY A 72 3.97 -8.03 6.92
CA GLY A 72 3.64 -9.45 6.74
C GLY A 72 2.14 -9.71 6.67
N LEU A 73 1.35 -9.09 7.56
CA LEU A 73 -0.10 -9.21 7.55
C LEU A 73 -0.70 -8.62 6.26
N ARG A 74 -0.19 -7.48 5.78
CA ARG A 74 -0.64 -6.90 4.50
C ARG A 74 -0.42 -7.85 3.34
N PHE A 75 0.76 -8.45 3.28
CA PHE A 75 1.09 -9.41 2.24
C PHE A 75 0.12 -10.60 2.25
N LEU A 76 -0.14 -11.19 3.43
CA LEU A 76 -1.05 -12.33 3.57
C LEU A 76 -2.49 -11.96 3.21
N VAL A 77 -3.02 -10.84 3.70
CA VAL A 77 -4.38 -10.37 3.38
C VAL A 77 -4.51 -10.06 1.88
N SER A 78 -3.46 -9.49 1.28
CA SER A 78 -3.41 -9.23 -0.16
C SER A 78 -3.44 -10.52 -0.97
N LEU A 79 -2.64 -11.52 -0.57
CA LEU A 79 -2.61 -12.84 -1.21
C LEU A 79 -3.97 -13.54 -1.12
N PHE A 80 -4.59 -13.53 0.06
CA PHE A 80 -5.91 -14.11 0.28
C PHE A 80 -6.99 -13.42 -0.57
N THR A 81 -6.92 -12.10 -0.68
CA THR A 81 -7.83 -11.31 -1.52
C THR A 81 -7.72 -11.69 -2.98
N VAL A 82 -6.50 -11.80 -3.50
CA VAL A 82 -6.24 -12.26 -4.87
C VAL A 82 -6.80 -13.68 -5.07
N MET A 83 -6.55 -14.58 -4.12
CA MET A 83 -7.06 -15.95 -4.20
C MET A 83 -8.60 -16.01 -4.23
N ILE A 84 -9.28 -15.25 -3.36
CA ILE A 84 -10.75 -15.14 -3.38
C ILE A 84 -11.24 -14.61 -4.73
N TYR A 85 -10.58 -13.58 -5.27
CA TYR A 85 -10.97 -13.00 -6.56
C TYR A 85 -10.85 -14.03 -7.68
N LEU A 86 -9.75 -14.78 -7.74
CA LEU A 86 -9.53 -15.83 -8.74
C LEU A 86 -10.59 -16.93 -8.70
N ILE A 87 -11.07 -17.30 -7.50
CA ILE A 87 -12.11 -18.32 -7.33
C ILE A 87 -13.48 -17.78 -7.79
N LYS A 88 -13.78 -16.50 -7.53
CA LYS A 88 -15.10 -15.90 -7.84
C LYS A 88 -15.22 -15.39 -9.27
N PHE A 89 -14.12 -14.90 -9.86
CA PHE A 89 -14.10 -14.22 -11.14
C PHE A 89 -12.96 -14.77 -12.02
N PRO A 90 -13.15 -15.96 -12.62
CA PRO A 90 -12.11 -16.59 -13.45
C PRO A 90 -11.79 -15.79 -14.71
N GLU A 91 -12.72 -14.97 -15.20
CA GLU A 91 -12.51 -14.14 -16.39
C GLU A 91 -11.50 -13.02 -16.14
N ASN A 92 -10.56 -12.81 -17.07
CA ASN A 92 -9.48 -11.82 -16.98
C ASN A 92 -8.64 -11.89 -15.69
N SER A 93 -8.65 -13.04 -15.02
CA SER A 93 -7.93 -13.32 -13.77
C SER A 93 -6.45 -12.97 -13.85
N ALA A 94 -5.77 -13.30 -14.95
CA ALA A 94 -4.35 -12.97 -15.12
C ALA A 94 -4.09 -11.46 -15.15
N LEU A 95 -4.96 -10.70 -15.82
CA LEU A 95 -4.83 -9.24 -15.92
C LEU A 95 -5.13 -8.57 -14.56
N PHE A 96 -6.10 -9.09 -13.82
CA PHE A 96 -6.37 -8.66 -12.44
C PHE A 96 -5.14 -8.89 -11.55
N VAL A 97 -4.59 -10.11 -11.54
CA VAL A 97 -3.42 -10.46 -10.72
C VAL A 97 -2.25 -9.55 -11.05
N LEU A 98 -1.98 -9.30 -12.34
CA LEU A 98 -0.89 -8.43 -12.76
C LEU A 98 -1.08 -6.99 -12.27
N ASN A 99 -2.27 -6.41 -12.46
CA ASN A 99 -2.58 -5.06 -12.00
C ASN A 99 -2.53 -4.95 -10.48
N PHE A 100 -3.04 -5.96 -9.77
CA PHE A 100 -3.00 -6.04 -8.32
C PHE A 100 -1.56 -6.11 -7.82
N MET A 101 -0.72 -7.00 -8.37
CA MET A 101 0.69 -7.12 -8.00
C MET A 101 1.47 -5.84 -8.30
N ALA A 102 1.26 -5.24 -9.47
CA ALA A 102 1.93 -4.00 -9.86
C ALA A 102 1.57 -2.87 -8.88
N ALA A 103 0.27 -2.68 -8.60
CA ALA A 103 -0.19 -1.70 -7.62
C ALA A 103 0.37 -1.99 -6.23
N TYR A 104 0.33 -3.24 -5.77
CA TYR A 104 0.89 -3.65 -4.48
C TYR A 104 2.39 -3.31 -4.38
N LEU A 105 3.19 -3.67 -5.38
CA LEU A 105 4.63 -3.37 -5.40
C LEU A 105 4.91 -1.86 -5.39
N ILE A 106 4.15 -1.08 -6.14
CA ILE A 106 4.25 0.38 -6.15
C ILE A 106 4.02 0.96 -4.75
N TYR A 107 3.00 0.47 -4.03
CA TYR A 107 2.76 0.85 -2.63
C TYR A 107 3.88 0.40 -1.68
N VAL A 108 4.41 -0.81 -1.85
CA VAL A 108 5.52 -1.32 -1.03
C VAL A 108 6.79 -0.49 -1.24
N VAL A 109 7.13 -0.15 -2.48
CA VAL A 109 8.29 0.72 -2.79
C VAL A 109 8.12 2.10 -2.16
N PHE A 110 6.93 2.70 -2.28
CA PHE A 110 6.60 3.96 -1.62
C PHE A 110 6.77 3.88 -0.09
N GLU A 111 6.32 2.78 0.52
CA GLU A 111 6.46 2.58 1.96
C GLU A 111 7.91 2.41 2.40
N ILE A 112 8.67 1.54 1.72
CA ILE A 112 10.09 1.29 2.04
C ILE A 112 10.91 2.58 1.91
N THR A 113 10.67 3.38 0.87
CA THR A 113 11.36 4.66 0.68
C THR A 113 11.01 5.68 1.76
N ALA A 114 9.74 5.75 2.20
CA ALA A 114 9.32 6.59 3.32
C ALA A 114 9.97 6.15 4.65
N LEU A 115 10.03 4.84 4.91
CA LEU A 115 10.68 4.27 6.09
C LEU A 115 12.19 4.56 6.10
N LEU A 116 12.88 4.32 4.99
CA LEU A 116 14.31 4.60 4.82
C LEU A 116 14.64 6.09 5.03
N SER A 117 13.82 6.99 4.48
CA SER A 117 14.01 8.43 4.66
C SER A 117 13.87 8.85 6.12
N ASN A 118 12.94 8.25 6.86
CA ASN A 118 12.74 8.53 8.28
C ASN A 118 13.89 7.97 9.13
N LEU A 119 14.38 6.77 8.81
CA LEU A 119 15.54 6.16 9.47
C LEU A 119 16.82 6.99 9.26
N ARG A 120 17.09 7.43 8.03
CA ARG A 120 18.24 8.28 7.70
C ARG A 120 18.24 9.60 8.49
N ARG A 121 17.05 10.18 8.71
CA ARG A 121 16.93 11.43 9.46
C ARG A 121 17.26 11.23 10.94
N ASN A 122 16.79 10.14 11.55
CA ASN A 122 17.08 9.84 12.94
C ASN A 122 18.57 9.53 13.19
N SER A 123 19.22 8.75 12.31
CA SER A 123 20.64 8.42 12.48
C SER A 123 21.57 9.63 12.35
N SER A 124 21.17 10.64 11.55
CA SER A 124 21.92 11.89 11.40
C SER A 124 21.71 12.85 12.59
N GLN A 125 20.63 12.67 13.34
CA GLN A 125 20.29 13.52 14.48
C GLN A 125 21.00 13.05 15.76
N ASP A 126 21.25 11.75 15.89
CA ASP A 126 21.96 11.10 17.00
C ASP A 126 23.47 11.42 17.01
N GLN A 127 24.04 11.84 15.88
CA GLN A 127 25.46 12.25 15.78
C GLN A 127 25.71 13.72 16.20
N ASN A 128 24.65 14.50 16.45
CA ASN A 128 24.73 15.92 16.83
C ASN A 128 24.33 16.19 18.30
N THR A 129 24.24 15.13 19.11
CA THR A 129 24.00 15.15 20.57
C THR A 129 25.14 14.45 21.27
#